data_AF-A0A5J4VEW3-F1
#
_entry.id   AF-A0A5J4VEW3-F1
#
_cell.length_a   1.000
_cell.length_b   1.000
_cell.length_c   1.000
_cell.angle_alpha   90.00
_cell.angle_beta   90.00
_cell.angle_gamma   90.00
#
_symmetry.space_group_name_H-M   'P 1'
#
loop_
_entity.id
_entity.type
_entity.pdbx_description
1 polymer ?
#
loop_
_entity_poly.entity_id
_entity_poly.type
_entity_poly.pdbx_seq_one_letter_code
_entity_poly.pdbx_strand_id
1 'polypeptide(L)'
;MADNLSNNAEQIGGQGVTIKCDEAPFGRRKYNKGRQRLQTWVLGGIERDMRENQPRRMFLEPVANRNSETLCEIIQRRVLPGTIIITDMWRAYSNLDRNGAHFRHLTVNHSVNFVDPNTEANTQI
;
A
#
# COMPACT_ATOMS: atom_id res chain seq x y z
N MET A 1 -0.50 14.59 -28.98
CA MET A 1 -1.57 15.13 -28.12
C MET A 1 -1.61 14.22 -26.91
N ALA A 2 -1.12 14.69 -25.77
CA ALA A 2 -1.08 13.88 -24.56
C ALA A 2 -2.51 13.84 -23.99
N ASP A 3 -3.10 12.65 -23.94
CA ASP A 3 -4.42 12.45 -23.39
C ASP A 3 -4.42 12.88 -21.92
N ASN A 4 -5.26 13.87 -21.62
CA ASN A 4 -5.72 14.18 -20.27
C ASN A 4 -6.51 12.96 -19.78
N LEU A 5 -5.81 11.96 -19.25
CA LEU A 5 -6.40 10.98 -18.35
C LEU A 5 -6.87 11.75 -17.13
N SER A 6 -8.18 11.96 -17.04
CA SER A 6 -8.84 12.31 -15.78
C SER A 6 -8.29 11.38 -14.71
N ASN A 7 -7.53 11.96 -13.77
CA ASN A 7 -6.79 11.29 -12.69
C ASN A 7 -7.72 10.64 -11.63
N ASN A 8 -8.89 10.13 -12.04
CA ASN A 8 -9.79 9.34 -11.19
C ASN A 8 -9.27 7.90 -11.14
N ALA A 9 -8.08 7.73 -10.58
CA ALA A 9 -7.62 6.43 -10.19
C ALA A 9 -8.61 5.88 -9.14
N GLU A 10 -9.31 4.77 -9.45
CA GLU A 10 -10.35 4.20 -8.60
C GLU A 10 -9.86 4.00 -7.15
N GLN A 11 -10.49 4.68 -6.19
CA GLN A 11 -10.13 4.55 -4.78
C GLN A 11 -10.70 3.27 -4.18
N ILE A 12 -9.91 2.59 -3.35
CA ILE A 12 -10.32 1.38 -2.62
C ILE A 12 -10.50 1.66 -1.12
N GLY A 13 -11.17 0.76 -0.40
CA GLY A 13 -11.39 0.91 1.05
C GLY A 13 -12.71 1.58 1.40
N GLY A 14 -12.69 2.37 2.48
CA GLY A 14 -13.81 3.08 3.06
C GLY A 14 -14.00 2.74 4.54
N GLN A 15 -15.03 3.33 5.15
CA GLN A 15 -15.34 3.10 6.56
C GLN A 15 -15.52 1.61 6.86
N GLY A 16 -14.79 1.13 7.87
CA GLY A 16 -14.85 -0.28 8.30
C GLY A 16 -14.08 -1.26 7.40
N VAL A 17 -13.41 -0.78 6.34
CA VAL A 17 -12.58 -1.62 5.48
C VAL A 17 -11.13 -1.55 5.93
N THR A 18 -10.47 -2.70 5.98
CA THR A 18 -9.03 -2.79 6.22
C THR A 18 -8.27 -2.96 4.91
N ILE A 19 -7.30 -2.08 4.65
CA ILE A 19 -6.38 -2.18 3.53
C ILE A 19 -4.97 -2.41 4.06
N LYS A 20 -4.24 -3.29 3.39
CA LYS A 20 -2.83 -3.48 3.62
C LYS A 20 -2.01 -2.91 2.48
N CYS A 21 -1.00 -2.10 2.80
CA CYS A 21 -0.09 -1.51 1.83
C CYS A 21 1.35 -2.01 2.03
N ASP A 22 2.05 -2.28 0.93
CA ASP A 22 3.44 -2.75 0.93
C ASP A 22 4.20 -2.35 -0.35
N GLU A 23 5.52 -2.21 -0.26
CA GLU A 23 6.41 -1.87 -1.35
C GLU A 23 7.19 -3.07 -1.86
N ALA A 24 6.96 -3.43 -3.12
CA ALA A 24 7.66 -4.52 -3.78
C ALA A 24 8.61 -4.02 -4.88
N PRO A 25 9.86 -4.53 -4.95
CA PRO A 25 10.73 -4.27 -6.08
C PRO A 25 10.32 -5.14 -7.27
N PHE A 26 9.88 -4.51 -8.36
CA PHE A 26 9.57 -5.17 -9.61
C PHE A 26 10.79 -5.21 -10.55
N GLY A 27 10.95 -6.32 -11.26
CA GLY A 27 12.08 -6.52 -12.17
C GLY A 27 13.33 -7.15 -11.54
N ARG A 28 13.26 -7.61 -10.28
CA ARG A 28 14.32 -8.44 -9.68
C ARG A 28 14.40 -9.78 -10.43
N ARG A 29 15.63 -10.21 -10.75
CA ARG A 29 15.86 -11.49 -11.42
C ARG A 29 15.38 -12.66 -10.56
N LYS A 30 14.62 -13.58 -11.14
CA LYS A 30 14.39 -14.90 -10.54
C LYS A 30 15.71 -15.67 -10.58
N TYR A 31 16.20 -16.14 -9.43
CA TYR A 31 17.45 -16.89 -9.29
C TYR A 31 18.72 -16.17 -9.78
N ASN A 32 18.73 -14.83 -9.85
CA ASN A 32 19.84 -14.01 -10.36
C ASN A 32 20.29 -14.31 -11.81
N LYS A 33 19.54 -15.14 -12.57
CA LYS A 33 19.85 -15.52 -13.96
C LYS A 33 19.14 -14.62 -14.97
N GLY A 34 19.75 -14.43 -16.14
CA GLY A 34 19.18 -13.66 -17.26
C GLY A 34 19.56 -12.17 -17.27
N ARG A 35 18.95 -11.41 -18.19
CA ARG A 35 19.25 -9.98 -18.46
C ARG A 35 18.95 -9.10 -17.23
N GLN A 36 19.82 -8.13 -16.94
CA GLN A 36 19.51 -7.07 -15.96
C GLN A 36 18.47 -6.12 -16.55
N ARG A 37 17.36 -5.91 -15.85
CA ARG A 37 16.43 -4.81 -16.15
C ARG A 37 16.53 -3.78 -15.04
N LEU A 38 16.20 -2.52 -15.37
CA LEU A 38 16.00 -1.48 -14.37
C LEU A 38 14.92 -1.96 -13.39
N GLN A 39 15.23 -1.85 -12.11
CA GLN A 39 14.32 -2.20 -11.03
C GLN A 39 13.39 -1.02 -10.80
N THR A 40 12.08 -1.29 -10.85
CA THR A 40 11.04 -0.30 -10.56
C THR A 40 10.37 -0.69 -9.26
N TRP A 41 10.25 0.23 -8.32
CA TRP A 41 9.48 -0.02 -7.11
C TRP A 41 8.00 0.13 -7.40
N VAL A 42 7.18 -0.70 -6.76
CA VAL A 42 5.73 -0.63 -6.87
C VAL A 42 5.18 -0.57 -5.45
N LEU A 43 4.34 0.42 -5.17
CA LEU A 43 3.50 0.44 -3.97
C LEU A 43 2.19 -0.28 -4.30
N GLY A 44 1.87 -1.31 -3.54
CA GLY A 44 0.62 -2.04 -3.65
C GLY A 44 -0.26 -1.85 -2.43
N GLY A 45 -1.57 -1.86 -2.63
CA GLY A 45 -2.56 -1.91 -1.55
C GLY A 45 -3.67 -2.90 -1.86
N ILE A 46 -4.09 -3.71 -0.88
CA ILE A 46 -5.15 -4.73 -1.05
C ILE A 46 -6.14 -4.72 0.11
N GLU A 47 -7.43 -4.85 -0.18
CA GLU A 47 -8.47 -5.04 0.84
C GLU A 47 -8.32 -6.42 1.51
N ARG A 48 -8.30 -6.45 2.85
CA ARG A 48 -8.17 -7.70 3.63
C ARG A 48 -9.45 -8.52 3.58
N ASP A 49 -10.57 -7.84 3.78
CA ASP A 49 -11.88 -8.46 3.96
C ASP A 49 -12.45 -8.93 2.63
N MET A 50 -12.92 -10.18 2.59
CA MET A 50 -13.65 -10.67 1.42
C MET A 50 -15.10 -10.21 1.53
N ARG A 51 -15.64 -9.68 0.44
CA ARG A 51 -17.06 -9.41 0.28
C ARG A 51 -17.66 -10.59 -0.47
N GLU A 52 -18.80 -11.09 0.00
CA GLU A 52 -19.48 -12.23 -0.62
C GLU A 52 -19.73 -11.95 -2.11
N ASN A 53 -19.31 -12.88 -2.97
CA ASN A 53 -19.41 -12.79 -4.43
C ASN A 53 -18.71 -11.58 -5.09
N GLN A 54 -17.70 -10.97 -4.44
CA GLN A 54 -16.88 -9.93 -5.06
C GLN A 54 -15.37 -10.22 -4.91
N PRO A 55 -14.55 -9.95 -5.95
CA PRO A 55 -13.10 -10.07 -5.84
C PRO A 55 -12.54 -9.01 -4.90
N ARG A 56 -11.42 -9.33 -4.23
CA ARG A 56 -10.67 -8.34 -3.46
C ARG A 56 -10.17 -7.23 -4.38
N ARG A 57 -10.38 -5.98 -3.96
CA ARG A 57 -9.89 -4.81 -4.68
C ARG A 57 -8.44 -4.54 -4.28
N MET A 58 -7.64 -4.16 -5.25
CA MET A 58 -6.24 -3.82 -5.05
C MET A 58 -5.78 -2.72 -6.01
N PHE A 59 -4.74 -2.01 -5.62
CA PHE A 59 -3.98 -1.16 -6.52
C PHE A 59 -2.51 -1.56 -6.54
N LEU A 60 -1.86 -1.29 -7.67
CA LEU A 60 -0.42 -1.37 -7.85
C LEU A 60 0.01 -0.10 -8.57
N GLU A 61 0.90 0.67 -7.96
CA GLU A 61 1.38 1.91 -8.53
C GLU A 61 2.92 1.97 -8.58
N PRO A 62 3.53 2.10 -9.77
CA PRO A 62 4.97 2.28 -9.88
C PRO A 62 5.42 3.58 -9.21
N VAL A 63 6.47 3.49 -8.39
CA VAL A 63 7.06 4.64 -7.70
C VAL A 63 8.51 4.82 -8.15
N ALA A 64 8.83 6.04 -8.62
CA ALA A 64 10.20 6.39 -8.99
C ALA A 64 11.08 6.56 -7.75
N ASN A 65 10.54 7.17 -6.69
CA ASN A 65 11.20 7.41 -5.41
C ASN A 65 10.35 6.86 -4.27
N ARG A 66 10.98 6.16 -3.31
CA ARG A 66 10.31 5.60 -2.11
C ARG A 66 10.41 6.53 -0.90
N ASN A 67 10.32 7.84 -1.13
CA ASN A 67 10.32 8.77 -0.01
C ASN A 67 8.94 8.76 0.68
N SER A 68 8.90 9.23 1.93
CA SER A 68 7.68 9.29 2.75
C SER A 68 6.54 10.01 2.03
N GLU A 69 6.85 11.16 1.42
CA GLU A 69 5.88 12.03 0.76
C GLU A 69 5.19 11.33 -0.40
N THR A 70 5.95 10.77 -1.35
CA THR A 70 5.42 10.04 -2.51
C THR A 70 4.56 8.86 -2.08
N LEU A 71 4.97 8.08 -1.08
CA LEU A 71 4.17 6.93 -0.61
C LEU A 71 2.87 7.39 0.06
N CYS A 72 2.93 8.42 0.91
CA CYS A 72 1.76 8.99 1.56
C CYS A 72 0.77 9.59 0.55
N GLU A 73 1.26 10.31 -0.46
CA GLU A 73 0.44 10.91 -1.52
C GLU A 73 -0.30 9.84 -2.33
N ILE A 74 0.38 8.75 -2.67
CA ILE A 74 -0.26 7.64 -3.40
C ILE A 74 -1.35 7.02 -2.53
N ILE A 75 -1.08 6.76 -1.25
CA ILE A 75 -2.09 6.21 -0.34
C ILE A 75 -3.30 7.15 -0.23
N GLN A 76 -3.07 8.45 -0.05
CA GLN A 76 -4.15 9.45 0.03
C GLN A 76 -4.98 9.52 -1.26
N ARG A 77 -4.37 9.35 -2.43
CA ARG A 77 -5.08 9.33 -3.71
C ARG A 77 -5.78 7.99 -3.98
N ARG A 78 -5.26 6.86 -3.49
CA ARG A 78 -5.76 5.51 -3.82
C ARG A 78 -6.68 4.92 -2.76
N VAL A 79 -6.72 5.48 -1.55
CA VAL A 79 -7.49 4.94 -0.41
C VAL A 79 -8.56 5.92 0.05
N LEU A 80 -9.79 5.42 0.22
CA LEU A 80 -10.92 6.21 0.72
C LEU A 80 -10.74 6.58 2.20
N PRO A 81 -11.14 7.79 2.63
CA PRO A 81 -11.19 8.16 4.04
C PRO A 81 -12.01 7.16 4.88
N GLY A 82 -11.66 7.01 6.16
CA GLY A 82 -12.28 6.06 7.09
C GLY A 82 -11.72 4.64 7.02
N THR A 83 -10.79 4.37 6.09
CA THR A 83 -10.11 3.07 5.96
C THR A 83 -9.13 2.85 7.11
N ILE A 84 -9.02 1.59 7.55
CA ILE A 84 -7.94 1.13 8.43
C ILE A 84 -6.77 0.70 7.54
N ILE A 85 -5.64 1.39 7.61
CA ILE A 85 -4.47 1.10 6.78
C ILE A 85 -3.43 0.36 7.62
N ILE A 86 -2.97 -0.78 7.13
CA ILE A 86 -1.88 -1.56 7.71
C ILE A 86 -0.65 -1.40 6.83
N THR A 87 0.45 -0.90 7.39
CA THR A 87 1.76 -0.85 6.71
C THR A 87 2.84 -1.50 7.57
N ASP A 88 3.97 -1.83 6.96
CA ASP A 88 5.19 -2.12 7.72
C ASP A 88 5.60 -0.90 8.56
N MET A 89 6.30 -1.13 9.68
CA MET A 89 6.76 -0.11 10.63
C MET A 89 7.94 0.72 10.07
N TRP A 90 7.84 1.15 8.81
CA TRP A 90 8.81 2.00 8.17
C TRP A 90 8.55 3.46 8.53
N ARG A 91 9.59 4.18 8.98
CA ARG A 91 9.51 5.59 9.38
C ARG A 91 8.93 6.49 8.29
N ALA A 92 9.01 6.06 7.03
CA ALA A 92 8.38 6.75 5.90
C ALA A 92 6.86 6.92 6.05
N TYR A 93 6.18 6.08 6.83
CA TYR A 93 4.74 6.18 7.05
C TYR A 93 4.34 7.02 8.26
N SER A 94 5.29 7.58 9.02
CA SER A 94 4.95 8.39 10.21
C SER A 94 4.17 9.67 9.91
N ASN A 95 4.12 10.08 8.65
CA ASN A 95 3.39 11.26 8.20
C ASN A 95 2.01 10.93 7.60
N LEU A 96 1.59 9.66 7.57
CA LEU A 96 0.33 9.24 6.94
C LEU A 96 -0.89 9.96 7.59
N ASP A 97 -0.83 10.15 8.91
CA ASP A 97 -1.85 10.84 9.71
C ASP A 97 -1.74 12.39 9.70
N ARG A 98 -0.66 12.97 9.16
CA ARG A 98 -0.35 14.41 9.37
C ARG A 98 -1.20 15.39 8.56
N ASN A 99 -1.97 14.94 7.58
CA ASN A 99 -2.66 15.83 6.63
C ASN A 99 -4.19 15.82 6.75
N GLY A 100 -4.76 15.44 7.91
CA GLY A 100 -6.22 15.36 8.07
C GLY A 100 -6.84 14.23 7.24
N ALA A 101 -6.03 13.31 6.74
CA ALA A 101 -6.51 12.10 6.11
C ALA A 101 -7.12 11.25 7.21
N HIS A 102 -8.44 11.06 7.18
CA HIS A 102 -9.20 10.35 8.21
C HIS A 102 -8.98 8.84 8.15
N PHE A 103 -7.72 8.40 8.17
CA PHE A 103 -7.35 7.00 8.21
C PHE A 103 -7.08 6.59 9.66
N ARG A 104 -7.27 5.29 9.94
CA ARG A 104 -6.72 4.68 11.14
C ARG A 104 -5.48 3.89 10.72
N HIS A 105 -4.29 4.38 11.07
CA HIS A 105 -3.03 3.73 10.71
C HIS A 105 -2.61 2.71 11.76
N LEU A 106 -2.39 1.47 11.33
CA LEU A 106 -1.79 0.40 12.11
C LEU A 106 -0.45 0.03 11.47
N THR A 107 0.56 -0.19 12.29
CA THR A 107 1.90 -0.58 11.82
C THR A 107 2.25 -1.98 12.32
N VAL A 108 2.80 -2.83 11.45
CA VAL A 108 3.33 -4.14 11.85
C VAL A 108 4.85 -4.10 11.88
N ASN A 109 5.44 -4.52 12.99
CA ASN A 109 6.89 -4.63 13.14
C ASN A 109 7.37 -6.06 12.82
N HIS A 110 7.77 -6.29 11.57
CA HIS A 110 8.29 -7.58 11.10
C HIS A 110 9.60 -8.04 11.74
N SER A 111 10.29 -7.17 12.49
CA SER A 111 11.51 -7.56 13.22
C SER A 111 11.23 -8.18 14.59
N VAL A 112 10.00 -8.03 15.11
CA VAL A 112 9.65 -8.42 16.49
C VAL A 112 8.56 -9.49 16.51
N ASN A 113 7.51 -9.37 15.69
CA ASN A 113 6.42 -10.34 15.64
C ASN A 113 5.91 -10.55 14.20
N PHE A 114 5.63 -11.81 13.83
CA PHE A 114 5.03 -12.17 12.53
C PHE A 114 3.55 -11.74 12.42
N VAL A 115 2.89 -11.57 13.57
CA VAL A 115 1.53 -11.06 13.76
C VAL A 115 1.59 -10.14 14.98
N ASP A 116 1.08 -8.92 14.88
CA ASP A 116 1.03 -8.03 16.04
C ASP A 116 0.10 -8.62 17.13
N PRO A 117 0.58 -8.87 18.35
CA PRO A 117 -0.19 -9.56 19.38
C PRO A 117 -1.31 -8.71 19.99
N ASN A 118 -1.33 -7.40 19.77
CA ASN A 118 -2.34 -6.48 20.30
C ASN A 118 -3.41 -6.12 19.27
N THR A 119 -3.08 -6.20 17.97
CA THR A 119 -3.95 -5.74 16.87
C THR A 119 -4.25 -6.83 15.85
N GLU A 120 -3.64 -8.01 15.96
CA GLU A 120 -3.73 -9.13 15.00
C GLU A 120 -3.37 -8.73 13.55
N ALA A 121 -2.67 -7.62 13.38
CA ALA A 121 -2.26 -7.11 12.10
C ALA A 121 -1.08 -7.93 11.58
N ASN A 122 -1.14 -8.36 10.31
CA ASN A 122 -0.06 -9.07 9.64
C ASN A 122 0.07 -8.62 8.18
N THR A 123 1.26 -8.81 7.60
CA THR A 123 1.56 -8.40 6.21
C THR A 123 1.83 -9.53 5.23
N GLN A 124 1.37 -10.74 5.52
CA GLN A 124 1.25 -11.81 4.51
C GLN A 124 -0.16 -11.84 3.91
N ILE A 125 -0.28 -12.24 2.64
CA ILE A 125 -1.54 -12.44 1.90
C ILE A 125 -1.68 -13.93 1.64
#